data_AF-A0A7Z0NSW2-F1
#
_entry.id   AF-A0A7Z0NSW2-F1
#
_cell.length_a   1.000
_cell.length_b   1.000
_cell.length_c   1.000
_cell.angle_alpha   90.00
_cell.angle_beta   90.00
_cell.angle_gamma   90.00
#
_symmetry.space_group_name_H-M   'P 1'
#
loop_
_entity.id
_entity.type
_entity.pdbx_description
1 polymer ?
#
loop_
_entity_poly.entity_id
_entity_poly.type
_entity_poly.pdbx_seq_one_letter_code
_entity_poly.pdbx_strand_id
1 'polypeptide(L)'
;MRVFFRRAGRRRRSVLGPTCYRSAAYDPLWPWQVRQRRFRSTRLGRRGLDPQEVGEFLDRVAGDLAAVYDALARSRRETDRVKDALRRWQSEQARVQWAGTDSEPRR
;
A
#
# COMPACT_ATOMS: atom_id res chain seq x y z
N MET A 1 -11.80 -58.78 -2.60
CA MET A 1 -10.72 -58.19 -3.41
C MET A 1 -10.73 -56.67 -3.24
N ARG A 2 -9.61 -56.08 -2.81
CA ARG A 2 -9.46 -54.65 -2.52
C ARG A 2 -9.00 -53.94 -3.79
N VAL A 3 -9.81 -53.03 -4.34
CA VAL A 3 -9.42 -52.22 -5.50
C VAL A 3 -8.83 -50.89 -5.05
N PHE A 4 -7.56 -50.69 -5.38
CA PHE A 4 -6.80 -49.47 -5.14
C PHE A 4 -7.20 -48.41 -6.16
N PHE A 5 -7.92 -47.37 -5.74
CA PHE A 5 -8.02 -46.16 -6.54
C PHE A 5 -6.70 -45.41 -6.47
N ARG A 6 -5.85 -45.57 -7.50
CA ARG A 6 -4.68 -44.73 -7.73
C ARG A 6 -5.16 -43.29 -7.90
N ARG A 7 -4.95 -42.46 -6.88
CA ARG A 7 -5.08 -41.00 -6.99
C ARG A 7 -3.94 -40.49 -7.87
N ALA A 8 -4.20 -40.37 -9.16
CA ALA A 8 -3.30 -39.72 -10.09
C ALA A 8 -3.04 -38.28 -9.61
N GLY A 9 -1.81 -38.02 -9.20
CA GLY A 9 -1.35 -36.71 -8.76
C GLY A 9 -1.46 -35.71 -9.91
N ARG A 10 -2.49 -34.85 -9.86
CA ARG A 10 -2.52 -33.63 -10.66
C ARG A 10 -1.41 -32.71 -10.15
N ARG A 11 -0.22 -32.81 -10.75
CA ARG A 11 0.75 -31.71 -10.73
C ARG A 11 0.10 -30.53 -11.44
N ARG A 12 -0.58 -29.68 -10.70
CA ARG A 12 -0.91 -28.33 -11.16
C ARG A 12 0.42 -27.60 -11.31
N ARG A 13 0.99 -27.61 -12.52
CA ARG A 13 1.97 -26.60 -12.92
C ARG A 13 1.27 -25.26 -12.71
N SER A 14 1.77 -24.47 -11.77
CA SER A 14 1.38 -23.08 -11.61
C SER A 14 1.79 -22.35 -12.89
N VAL A 15 0.83 -22.10 -13.79
CA VAL A 15 0.98 -21.28 -15.01
C VAL A 15 0.93 -19.77 -14.65
N LEU A 16 1.25 -19.43 -13.41
CA LEU A 16 1.35 -18.06 -12.94
C LEU A 16 2.81 -17.84 -12.61
N GLY A 17 3.52 -17.16 -13.52
CA GLY A 17 4.71 -16.41 -13.13
C GLY A 17 4.36 -15.42 -12.01
N PRO A 18 5.36 -14.75 -11.41
CA PRO A 18 5.16 -13.91 -10.24
C PRO A 18 4.36 -12.64 -10.60
N THR A 19 3.04 -12.78 -10.74
CA THR A 19 2.06 -11.68 -10.63
C THR A 19 1.80 -11.36 -9.16
N CYS A 20 2.85 -11.45 -8.33
CA CYS A 20 2.81 -11.29 -6.88
C CYS A 20 2.75 -9.82 -6.43
N TYR A 21 2.18 -8.93 -7.24
CA TYR A 21 1.86 -7.56 -6.82
C TYR A 21 0.56 -7.55 -5.98
N ARG A 22 0.48 -8.41 -4.96
CA ARG A 22 -0.65 -8.46 -4.01
C ARG A 22 -0.20 -8.04 -2.61
N SER A 23 0.34 -6.83 -2.56
CA SER A 23 0.11 -5.70 -1.64
C SER A 23 -0.14 -5.85 -0.12
N ALA A 24 -0.22 -7.03 0.50
CA ALA A 24 -0.40 -7.12 1.96
C ALA A 24 0.79 -7.75 2.70
N ALA A 25 1.60 -8.57 2.03
CA ALA A 25 2.73 -9.27 2.64
C ALA A 25 4.08 -8.57 2.40
N TYR A 26 4.10 -7.46 1.67
CA TYR A 26 5.30 -6.68 1.41
C TYR A 26 5.15 -5.30 2.01
N ASP A 27 6.09 -4.93 2.86
CA ASP A 27 6.25 -3.55 3.29
C ASP A 27 6.47 -2.68 2.03
N PRO A 28 5.70 -1.59 1.87
CA PRO A 28 5.88 -0.68 0.76
C PRO A 28 7.33 -0.20 0.69
N LEU A 29 7.93 -0.26 -0.50
CA LEU A 29 9.27 0.26 -0.70
C LEU A 29 9.29 1.77 -0.44
N TRP A 30 10.33 2.21 0.26
CA TRP A 30 10.61 3.63 0.45
C TRP A 30 11.53 4.15 -0.66
N PRO A 31 11.41 5.43 -1.06
CA PRO A 31 12.27 6.03 -2.09
C PRO A 31 13.77 5.82 -1.82
N TRP A 32 14.22 5.98 -0.57
CA TRP A 32 15.62 5.79 -0.21
C TRP A 32 16.09 4.33 -0.34
N GLN A 33 15.20 3.35 -0.15
CA GLN A 33 15.51 1.93 -0.32
C GLN A 33 15.73 1.59 -1.79
N VAL A 34 15.01 2.25 -2.68
CA VAL A 34 15.17 2.10 -4.14
C VAL A 34 16.53 2.65 -4.57
N ARG A 35 16.90 3.86 -4.13
CA ARG A 35 18.20 4.48 -4.45
C ARG A 35 19.40 3.66 -3.98
N GLN A 36 19.28 3.06 -2.80
CA GLN A 36 20.38 2.31 -2.17
C GLN A 36 20.42 0.83 -2.61
N ARG A 37 19.54 0.40 -3.50
CA ARG A 37 19.47 -1.00 -3.91
C ARG A 37 20.69 -1.38 -4.74
N ARG A 38 21.52 -2.28 -4.20
CA ARG A 38 22.66 -2.84 -4.93
C ARG A 38 22.29 -4.17 -5.57
N PHE A 39 22.51 -4.28 -6.88
CA PHE A 39 22.39 -5.54 -7.59
C PHE A 39 23.73 -6.27 -7.64
N ARG A 40 23.69 -7.60 -7.63
CA ARG A 40 24.90 -8.41 -7.83
C ARG A 40 25.32 -8.34 -9.30
N SER A 41 26.63 -8.23 -9.54
CA SER A 41 27.14 -8.34 -10.91
C SER A 41 26.88 -9.74 -11.47
N THR A 42 26.77 -9.82 -12.80
CA THR A 42 26.51 -11.09 -13.49
C THR A 42 27.78 -11.95 -13.46
N ARG A 43 27.64 -13.28 -13.45
CA ARG A 43 28.79 -14.20 -13.52
C ARG A 43 29.61 -13.95 -14.79
N LEU A 44 30.93 -14.16 -14.67
CA LEU A 44 31.88 -14.08 -15.78
C LEU A 44 31.37 -14.86 -17.00
N GLY A 45 31.47 -14.26 -18.19
CA GLY A 45 31.02 -14.84 -19.46
C GLY A 45 29.54 -14.60 -19.81
N ARG A 46 28.78 -13.87 -18.99
CA ARG A 46 27.40 -13.47 -19.29
C ARG A 46 27.29 -11.95 -19.38
N ARG A 47 26.49 -11.47 -20.33
CA ARG A 47 26.16 -10.04 -20.44
C ARG A 47 25.20 -9.64 -19.31
N GLY A 48 25.52 -8.56 -18.61
CA GLY A 48 24.64 -7.91 -17.63
C GLY A 48 24.16 -6.54 -18.12
N LEU A 49 23.27 -5.91 -17.38
CA LEU A 49 22.88 -4.51 -17.59
C LEU A 49 24.02 -3.58 -17.17
N ASP A 50 24.08 -2.40 -17.78
CA ASP A 50 25.00 -1.35 -17.37
C ASP A 50 24.63 -0.85 -15.95
N PRO A 51 25.53 -0.95 -14.96
CA PRO A 51 25.28 -0.44 -13.62
C PRO A 51 24.90 1.03 -13.57
N GLN A 52 25.42 1.85 -14.49
CA GLN A 52 25.11 3.28 -14.53
C GLN A 52 23.68 3.53 -14.98
N GLU A 53 23.26 2.93 -16.10
CA GLU A 53 21.89 3.05 -16.63
C GLU A 53 20.86 2.56 -15.61
N VAL A 54 21.16 1.44 -14.93
CA VAL A 54 20.31 0.92 -13.84
C VAL A 54 20.23 1.92 -12.68
N GLY A 55 21.35 2.55 -12.30
CA GLY A 55 21.38 3.57 -11.26
C GLY A 55 20.50 4.79 -11.61
N GLU A 56 20.66 5.33 -12.81
CA GLU A 56 19.87 6.48 -13.29
C GLU A 56 18.36 6.16 -13.34
N PHE A 57 18.00 4.95 -13.77
CA PHE A 57 16.61 4.50 -13.75
C PHE A 57 16.07 4.39 -12.32
N LEU A 58 16.83 3.79 -11.39
CA LEU A 58 16.43 3.69 -9.98
C LEU A 58 16.25 5.07 -9.33
N ASP A 59 17.10 6.04 -9.67
CA ASP A 59 16.98 7.40 -9.16
C ASP A 59 15.69 8.09 -9.64
N ARG A 60 15.31 7.88 -10.91
CA ARG A 60 14.03 8.36 -11.44
C ARG A 60 12.84 7.69 -10.74
N VAL A 61 12.86 6.36 -10.62
CA VAL A 61 11.80 5.61 -9.93
C VAL A 61 11.66 6.05 -8.48
N ALA A 62 12.77 6.29 -7.78
CA ALA A 62 12.75 6.81 -6.42
C ALA A 62 12.15 8.22 -6.34
N GLY A 63 12.43 9.07 -7.33
CA GLY A 63 11.82 10.40 -7.46
C GLY A 63 10.30 10.32 -7.62
N ASP A 64 9.83 9.50 -8.54
CA ASP A 64 8.40 9.31 -8.80
C ASP A 64 7.68 8.73 -7.57
N LEU A 65 8.31 7.76 -6.90
CA LEU A 65 7.78 7.16 -5.68
C LEU A 65 7.67 8.18 -4.54
N ALA A 66 8.65 9.08 -4.41
CA ALA A 66 8.58 10.18 -3.43
C ALA A 66 7.39 11.11 -3.74
N ALA A 67 7.22 11.50 -5.00
CA ALA A 67 6.10 12.36 -5.42
C ALA A 67 4.72 11.72 -5.14
N VAL A 68 4.59 10.41 -5.37
CA VAL A 68 3.36 9.67 -5.05
C VAL A 68 3.08 9.65 -3.55
N TYR A 69 4.09 9.37 -2.71
CA TYR A 69 3.89 9.39 -1.26
C TYR A 69 3.56 10.78 -0.73
N ASP A 70 4.15 11.84 -1.28
CA ASP A 70 3.81 13.22 -0.93
C ASP A 70 2.36 13.57 -1.29
N ALA A 71 1.91 13.15 -2.48
CA ALA A 71 0.52 13.32 -2.90
C ALA A 71 -0.46 12.56 -1.99
N LEU A 72 -0.13 11.33 -1.62
CA LEU A 72 -0.92 10.53 -0.68
C LEU A 72 -0.98 11.20 0.71
N ALA A 73 0.15 11.72 1.19
CA ALA A 73 0.21 12.42 2.47
C ALA A 73 -0.64 13.71 2.45
N ARG A 74 -0.65 14.45 1.32
CA ARG A 74 -1.54 15.60 1.13
C ARG A 74 -3.01 15.20 1.21
N SER A 75 -3.41 14.18 0.44
CA SER A 75 -4.80 13.69 0.41
C SER A 75 -5.29 13.21 1.79
N ARG A 76 -4.42 12.53 2.55
CA ARG A 76 -4.74 12.12 3.93
C ARG A 76 -4.97 13.32 4.84
N ARG A 77 -4.10 14.33 4.80
CA ARG A 77 -4.28 15.56 5.57
C ARG A 77 -5.56 16.30 5.22
N GLU A 78 -5.95 16.33 3.96
CA GLU A 78 -7.23 16.92 3.54
C GLU A 78 -8.42 16.14 4.14
N THR A 79 -8.35 14.82 4.08
CA THR A 79 -9.39 13.95 4.66
C THR A 79 -9.50 14.14 6.17
N ASP A 80 -8.37 14.25 6.87
CA ASP A 80 -8.34 14.45 8.33
C ASP A 80 -8.97 15.80 8.70
N ARG A 81 -8.67 16.88 7.94
CA ARG A 81 -9.30 18.20 8.15
C ARG A 81 -10.81 18.16 7.97
N VAL A 82 -11.30 17.45 6.96
CA VAL A 82 -12.74 17.28 6.72
C VAL A 82 -13.39 16.52 7.87
N LYS A 83 -12.77 15.43 8.33
CA LYS A 83 -13.25 14.66 9.48
C LYS A 83 -13.28 15.49 10.77
N ASP A 84 -12.25 16.30 11.00
CA ASP A 84 -12.18 17.16 12.17
C ASP A 84 -13.25 18.25 12.14
N ALA A 85 -13.48 18.87 10.98
CA ALA A 85 -14.57 19.83 10.81
C ALA A 85 -15.93 19.19 11.09
N LEU A 86 -16.17 17.99 10.55
CA LEU A 86 -17.40 17.24 10.78
C LEU A 86 -17.57 16.89 12.26
N ARG A 87 -16.52 16.42 12.92
CA ARG A 87 -16.55 16.08 14.36
C ARG A 87 -16.86 17.30 15.22
N ARG A 88 -16.29 18.46 14.90
CA ARG A 88 -16.58 19.72 15.62
C ARG A 88 -18.04 20.11 15.47
N TRP A 89 -18.55 20.12 14.24
CA TRP A 89 -19.95 20.42 13.98
C TRP A 89 -20.91 19.44 14.69
N GLN A 90 -20.62 18.12 14.64
CA GLN A 90 -21.43 17.13 15.37
C GLN A 90 -21.44 17.37 16.88
N SER A 91 -20.32 17.83 17.45
CA SER A 91 -20.22 18.13 18.88
C SER A 91 -21.03 19.38 19.26
N GLU A 92 -21.02 20.41 18.41
CA GLU A 92 -21.83 21.61 18.58
C GLU A 92 -23.33 21.31 18.46
N GLN A 93 -23.72 20.52 17.47
CA GLN A 93 -25.12 20.10 17.29
C GLN A 93 -25.62 19.26 18.47
N ALA A 94 -24.82 18.33 18.97
CA ALA A 94 -25.18 17.57 20.17
C ALA A 94 -25.46 18.53 21.33
N ARG A 95 -24.57 19.49 21.63
CA ARG A 95 -24.78 20.47 22.72
C ARG A 95 -26.07 21.26 22.57
N VAL A 96 -26.39 21.72 21.36
CA VAL A 96 -27.65 22.44 21.09
C VAL A 96 -28.86 21.53 21.28
N GLN A 97 -28.79 20.27 20.83
CA GLN A 97 -29.86 19.29 20.99
C GLN A 97 -30.11 18.94 22.47
N TRP A 98 -29.06 18.71 23.25
CA TRP A 98 -29.15 18.41 24.68
C TRP A 98 -29.68 19.60 25.49
N ALA A 99 -29.31 20.84 25.12
CA ALA A 99 -29.85 22.05 25.75
C ALA A 99 -31.34 22.26 25.46
N GLY A 100 -31.82 21.88 24.27
CA GLY A 100 -33.24 21.94 23.93
C GLY A 100 -34.10 20.90 24.65
N THR A 101 -33.55 19.72 24.93
CA THR A 101 -34.25 18.66 25.68
C THR A 101 -34.35 18.90 27.19
N ASP A 102 -33.45 19.71 27.77
CA ASP A 102 -33.46 20.04 29.21
C ASP A 102 -34.41 21.22 29.54
N SER A 103 -34.94 21.89 28.51
CA SER A 103 -35.83 23.06 28.63
C SER A 103 -37.33 22.75 28.54
N GLU A 104 -37.76 21.50 28.69
CA GLU A 104 -39.19 21.15 28.83
C GLU A 104 -39.61 21.23 30.31
N PRO A 105 -40.35 22.27 30.73
CA PRO A 105 -40.80 22.36 32.12
C PRO A 105 -41.92 21.35 32.32
N ARG A 106 -41.73 20.42 33.26
CA ARG A 106 -42.82 19.58 33.79
C ARG A 106 -43.95 20.51 34.24
N ARG A 107 -45.08 20.44 33.54
CA ARG A 107 -46.37 20.91 34.02
C ARG A 107 -47.22 19.72 34.41
#